data_AF-A0A2M7T1J9-F1
#
_entry.id   AF-A0A2M7T1J9-F1
#
_cell.length_a   1.000
_cell.length_b   1.000
_cell.length_c   1.000
_cell.angle_alpha   90.00
_cell.angle_beta   90.00
_cell.angle_gamma   90.00
#
_symmetry.space_group_name_H-M   'P 1'
#
loop_
_entity.id
_entity.type
_entity.pdbx_description
1 polymer ?
#
loop_
_entity_poly.entity_id
_entity_poly.type
_entity_poly.pdbx_seq_one_letter_code
_entity_poly.pdbx_strand_id
1 'polypeptide(L)'
;MIDYNQYLPVLIFMGLAVGLSLAMVFLAWLRSKRNAYTDKDAPYECGFDAFDKPSENTRHKFYIHFHLVAILFIIFDLEIALLFPWALSLKSIGLFGFYSMMFFLAVLALGFAYEWRKGALDWE
;
A
#
# COMPACT_ATOMS: atom_id res chain seq x y z
N MET A 1 -25.13 -17.19 8.05
CA MET A 1 -24.14 -17.88 8.89
C MET A 1 -22.98 -18.23 7.97
N ILE A 2 -21.75 -17.81 8.31
CA ILE A 2 -20.58 -17.92 7.41
C ILE A 2 -20.21 -19.40 7.24
N ASP A 3 -20.13 -19.88 6.00
CA ASP A 3 -19.60 -21.22 5.69
C ASP A 3 -18.08 -21.14 5.56
N TYR A 4 -17.37 -21.65 6.56
CA TYR A 4 -15.91 -21.65 6.59
C TYR A 4 -15.28 -22.46 5.46
N ASN A 5 -16.00 -23.43 4.89
CA ASN A 5 -15.50 -24.23 3.78
C ASN A 5 -15.27 -23.41 2.51
N GLN A 6 -15.93 -22.26 2.37
CA GLN A 6 -15.74 -21.36 1.22
C GLN A 6 -14.40 -20.61 1.27
N TYR A 7 -13.77 -20.49 2.45
CA TYR A 7 -12.46 -19.85 2.61
C TYR A 7 -11.30 -20.82 2.44
N LEU A 8 -11.57 -22.14 2.57
CA LEU A 8 -10.55 -23.18 2.42
C LEU A 8 -9.85 -23.13 1.05
N PRO A 9 -10.55 -22.99 -0.11
CA PRO A 9 -9.90 -22.87 -1.40
C PRO A 9 -9.00 -21.63 -1.50
N VAL A 10 -9.40 -20.51 -0.89
CA VAL A 10 -8.61 -19.26 -0.90
C VAL A 10 -7.30 -19.45 -0.15
N LEU A 11 -7.34 -20.09 1.03
CA LEU A 11 -6.15 -20.39 1.81
C LEU A 11 -5.22 -21.39 1.11
N ILE A 12 -5.78 -22.43 0.48
CA ILE A 12 -5.00 -23.40 -0.30
C ILE A 12 -4.31 -22.70 -1.47
N PHE A 13 -5.02 -21.83 -2.21
CA PHE A 13 -4.44 -21.10 -3.33
C PHE A 13 -3.32 -20.16 -2.88
N MET A 14 -3.52 -19.41 -1.78
CA MET A 14 -2.49 -18.55 -1.20
C MET A 14 -1.27 -19.36 -0.77
N GLY A 15 -1.47 -20.51 -0.11
CA GLY A 15 -0.39 -21.41 0.28
C GLY A 15 0.39 -21.98 -0.92
N LEU A 16 -0.31 -22.37 -1.99
CA LEU A 16 0.31 -22.82 -3.23
C LEU A 16 1.11 -21.71 -3.92
N ALA A 17 0.57 -20.49 -3.98
CA ALA A 17 1.25 -19.34 -4.58
C ALA A 17 2.55 -19.01 -3.84
N VAL A 18 2.49 -18.93 -2.51
CA VAL A 18 3.67 -18.69 -1.66
C VAL A 18 4.64 -19.86 -1.79
N GLY A 19 4.17 -21.10 -1.68
CA GLY A 19 5.00 -22.30 -1.79
C GLY A 19 5.73 -22.40 -3.13
N LEU A 20 5.05 -22.12 -4.24
CA LEU A 20 5.64 -22.09 -5.57
C LEU A 20 6.68 -20.98 -5.70
N SER A 21 6.36 -19.76 -5.24
CA SER A 21 7.31 -18.64 -5.27
C SER A 21 8.60 -18.94 -4.48
N LEU A 22 8.46 -19.54 -3.29
CA LEU A 22 9.59 -19.95 -2.46
C LEU A 22 10.36 -21.10 -3.10
N ALA A 23 9.68 -22.08 -3.70
CA ALA A 23 10.34 -23.18 -4.41
C ALA A 23 11.17 -22.66 -5.59
N MET A 24 10.65 -21.71 -6.38
CA MET A 24 11.39 -21.10 -7.49
C MET A 24 12.63 -20.35 -7.00
N VAL A 25 12.48 -19.50 -5.96
CA VAL A 25 13.61 -18.78 -5.35
C VAL A 25 14.64 -19.77 -4.77
N PHE A 26 14.18 -20.83 -4.10
CA PHE A 26 15.03 -21.84 -3.50
C PHE A 26 15.81 -22.66 -4.54
N LEU A 27 15.15 -23.06 -5.63
CA LEU A 27 15.81 -23.76 -6.74
C LEU A 27 16.84 -22.86 -7.44
N ALA A 28 16.50 -21.58 -7.68
CA ALA A 28 17.44 -20.61 -8.22
C ALA A 28 18.65 -20.41 -7.28
N TRP A 29 18.40 -20.31 -5.98
CA TRP A 29 19.44 -20.21 -4.95
C TRP A 29 20.35 -21.44 -4.92
N LEU A 30 19.77 -22.65 -4.96
CA LEU A 30 20.51 -23.91 -4.94
C LEU A 30 21.39 -24.09 -6.19
N ARG A 31 20.93 -23.60 -7.35
CA ARG A 31 21.67 -23.71 -8.62
C ARG A 31 22.66 -22.57 -8.86
N SER A 32 22.57 -21.48 -8.11
CA SER A 32 23.38 -20.29 -8.31
C SER A 32 24.88 -20.54 -8.01
N LYS A 33 25.75 -20.14 -8.94
CA LYS A 33 27.21 -20.08 -8.68
C LYS A 33 27.52 -18.86 -7.83
N ARG A 34 27.73 -19.09 -6.54
CA ARG A 34 28.08 -18.07 -5.55
C ARG A 34 29.57 -17.70 -5.65
N ASN A 35 29.91 -16.87 -6.64
CA ASN A 35 31.19 -16.17 -6.68
C ASN A 35 30.94 -14.71 -6.32
N ALA A 36 31.06 -14.41 -5.03
CA ALA A 36 30.92 -13.09 -4.43
C ALA A 36 32.30 -12.42 -4.39
N TYR A 37 32.37 -11.18 -4.87
CA TYR A 37 33.55 -10.32 -4.76
C TYR A 37 33.08 -8.87 -4.65
N THR A 38 33.88 -8.04 -4.00
CA THR A 38 33.52 -6.69 -3.54
C THR A 38 32.78 -5.86 -4.59
N ASP A 39 33.30 -5.79 -5.82
CA ASP A 39 32.73 -4.95 -6.87
C ASP A 39 31.41 -5.50 -7.44
N LYS A 40 31.14 -6.80 -7.31
CA LYS A 40 29.90 -7.43 -7.79
C LYS A 40 28.73 -7.25 -6.81
N ASP A 41 29.04 -7.17 -5.52
CA ASP A 41 28.06 -6.97 -4.46
C ASP A 41 27.91 -5.49 -4.08
N ALA A 42 28.73 -4.60 -4.66
CA ALA A 42 28.62 -3.16 -4.49
C ALA A 42 27.31 -2.61 -5.12
N PRO A 43 26.69 -1.59 -4.52
CA PRO A 43 25.56 -0.88 -5.11
C PRO A 43 25.88 -0.34 -6.51
N TYR A 44 24.90 -0.35 -7.40
CA TYR A 44 25.05 0.12 -8.77
C TYR A 44 25.22 1.65 -8.81
N GLU A 45 26.44 2.14 -8.96
CA GLU A 45 26.72 3.54 -9.30
C GLU A 45 28.13 3.73 -9.89
N CYS A 46 28.50 2.93 -10.90
CA CYS A 46 29.75 3.09 -11.66
C CYS A 46 31.04 3.25 -10.79
N GLY A 47 31.13 2.53 -9.67
CA GLY A 47 32.31 2.56 -8.79
C GLY A 47 32.41 3.78 -7.87
N PHE A 48 31.37 4.62 -7.81
CA PHE A 48 31.16 5.56 -6.71
C PHE A 48 30.35 4.86 -5.62
N ASP A 49 30.78 4.99 -4.36
CA ASP A 49 29.94 4.57 -3.25
C ASP A 49 28.73 5.51 -3.22
N ALA A 50 27.54 4.99 -3.52
CA ALA A 50 26.27 5.68 -3.27
C ALA A 50 26.13 6.20 -1.82
N PHE A 51 26.99 5.68 -0.93
CA PHE A 51 27.12 6.01 0.48
C PHE A 51 28.60 6.22 0.84
N ASP A 52 29.26 7.20 0.25
CA ASP A 52 30.57 7.66 0.70
C ASP A 52 30.48 8.04 2.20
N LYS A 53 30.98 7.13 3.07
CA LYS A 53 31.20 7.22 4.52
C LYS A 53 30.06 6.70 5.43
N PRO A 54 30.35 5.70 6.30
CA PRO A 54 29.43 5.24 7.35
C PRO A 54 29.17 6.28 8.47
N SER A 55 29.84 7.45 8.43
CA SER A 55 29.72 8.55 9.39
C SER A 55 28.97 9.77 8.85
N GLU A 56 28.73 9.87 7.54
CA GLU A 56 27.87 10.90 6.97
C GLU A 56 26.44 10.35 6.96
N ASN A 57 25.64 10.79 7.93
CA ASN A 57 24.21 10.51 8.01
C ASN A 57 23.55 10.92 6.68
N THR A 58 23.34 9.96 5.76
CA THR A 58 22.45 10.06 4.60
C THR A 58 20.99 10.03 5.05
N ARG A 59 20.66 10.79 6.11
CA ARG A 59 19.29 11.13 6.47
C ARG A 59 18.84 12.33 5.66
N HIS A 60 19.02 12.27 4.34
CA HIS A 60 18.22 13.15 3.50
C HIS A 60 16.77 12.78 3.75
N LYS A 61 15.99 13.72 4.28
CA LYS A 61 14.55 13.54 4.43
C LYS A 61 14.02 13.30 3.02
N PHE A 62 13.58 12.07 2.76
CA PHE A 62 12.83 11.74 1.56
C PHE A 62 11.67 12.74 1.39
N TYR A 63 11.35 13.05 0.14
CA TYR A 63 10.31 14.01 -0.22
C TYR A 63 9.02 13.75 0.57
N ILE A 64 8.55 14.79 1.27
CA ILE A 64 7.41 14.72 2.20
C ILE A 64 6.08 14.39 1.48
N HIS A 65 6.05 14.54 0.16
CA HIS A 65 4.88 14.30 -0.68
C HIS A 65 4.35 12.86 -0.56
N PHE A 66 5.23 11.85 -0.44
CA PHE A 66 4.79 10.46 -0.24
C PHE A 66 4.01 10.28 1.06
N HIS A 67 4.32 11.06 2.09
CA HIS A 67 3.60 11.02 3.35
C HIS A 67 2.20 11.62 3.24
N LEU A 68 2.04 12.72 2.49
CA LEU A 68 0.73 13.33 2.22
C LEU A 68 -0.17 12.37 1.45
N VAL A 69 0.36 11.71 0.41
CA VAL A 69 -0.38 10.69 -0.35
C VAL A 69 -0.77 9.49 0.54
N ALA A 70 0.12 9.05 1.44
CA ALA A 70 -0.18 7.95 2.36
C ALA A 70 -1.30 8.31 3.37
N ILE A 71 -1.28 9.51 3.94
CA ILE A 71 -2.36 9.98 4.83
C ILE A 71 -3.68 10.06 4.06
N LEU A 72 -3.66 10.63 2.86
CA LEU A 72 -4.83 10.75 2.01
C LEU A 72 -5.44 9.37 1.68
N PHE A 73 -4.58 8.40 1.33
CA PHE A 73 -4.98 7.02 1.08
C PHE A 73 -5.65 6.39 2.30
N ILE A 74 -5.10 6.57 3.51
CA ILE A 74 -5.68 6.05 4.75
C ILE A 74 -7.08 6.62 5.01
N ILE A 75 -7.26 7.93 4.78
CA ILE A 75 -8.57 8.58 4.98
C ILE A 75 -9.60 8.06 3.97
N PHE A 76 -9.23 7.94 2.69
CA PHE A 76 -10.12 7.38 1.66
C PHE A 76 -10.42 5.89 1.88
N ASP A 77 -9.46 5.09 2.34
CA ASP A 77 -9.70 3.68 2.66
C ASP A 77 -10.69 3.54 3.82
N LEU A 78 -10.57 4.40 4.84
CA LEU A 78 -11.52 4.47 5.95
C LEU A 78 -12.92 4.93 5.48
N GLU A 79 -13.00 5.86 4.53
CA GLU A 79 -14.27 6.27 3.91
C GLU A 79 -14.97 5.07 3.24
N ILE A 80 -14.22 4.29 2.45
CA ILE A 80 -14.76 3.10 1.77
C ILE A 80 -15.20 2.04 2.79
N ALA A 81 -14.43 1.82 3.84
CA ALA A 81 -14.79 0.90 4.91
C ALA A 81 -16.12 1.26 5.58
N LEU A 82 -16.45 2.55 5.71
CA LEU A 82 -17.73 3.05 6.22
C LEU A 82 -18.85 2.99 5.17
N LEU A 83 -18.52 3.14 3.90
CA LEU A 83 -19.46 3.01 2.78
C LEU A 83 -20.02 1.60 2.63
N PHE A 84 -19.22 0.57 2.86
CA PHE A 84 -19.66 -0.82 2.67
C PHE A 84 -20.87 -1.22 3.53
N PRO A 85 -20.85 -1.08 4.87
CA PRO A 85 -21.99 -1.40 5.71
C PRO A 85 -23.24 -0.57 5.36
N TRP A 86 -23.05 0.71 5.03
CA TRP A 86 -24.14 1.59 4.61
C TRP A 86 -24.77 1.12 3.30
N ALA A 87 -23.95 0.78 2.30
CA ALA A 87 -24.41 0.28 1.00
C ALA A 87 -25.19 -1.04 1.15
N LEU A 88 -24.73 -1.95 2.01
CA LEU A 88 -25.38 -3.22 2.28
C LEU A 88 -26.72 -3.06 3.04
N SER A 89 -26.82 -2.05 3.91
CA SER A 89 -28.01 -1.80 4.74
C SER A 89 -28.95 -0.75 4.18
N LEU A 90 -28.70 -0.21 2.97
CA LEU A 90 -29.44 0.92 2.41
C LEU A 90 -30.97 0.74 2.40
N LYS A 91 -31.43 -0.50 2.17
CA LYS A 91 -32.86 -0.83 2.14
C LYS A 91 -33.51 -0.77 3.54
N SER A 92 -32.77 -0.96 4.63
CA SER A 92 -33.32 -1.02 5.99
C SER A 92 -33.26 0.31 6.73
N ILE A 93 -32.29 1.17 6.43
CA ILE A 93 -32.07 2.47 7.10
C ILE A 93 -32.93 3.62 6.55
N GLY A 94 -33.56 3.44 5.38
CA GLY A 94 -34.48 4.42 4.79
C GLY A 94 -33.83 5.75 4.39
N LEU A 95 -34.65 6.77 4.14
CA LEU A 95 -34.20 8.08 3.64
C LEU A 95 -33.28 8.82 4.63
N PHE A 96 -33.49 8.64 5.94
CA PHE A 96 -32.63 9.26 6.95
C PHE A 96 -31.19 8.75 6.89
N GLY A 97 -31.01 7.41 6.79
CA GLY A 97 -29.69 6.82 6.61
C GLY A 97 -29.04 7.21 5.28
N PHE A 98 -29.83 7.39 4.23
CA PHE A 98 -29.32 7.89 2.95
C PHE A 98 -28.74 9.31 3.07
N TYR A 99 -29.52 10.27 3.59
CA TYR A 99 -29.08 11.66 3.70
C TYR A 99 -27.94 11.86 4.71
N SER A 100 -27.92 11.09 5.80
CA SER A 100 -26.81 11.09 6.76
C SER A 100 -25.47 10.75 6.08
N MET A 101 -25.46 9.72 5.22
CA MET A 101 -24.25 9.34 4.49
C MET A 101 -23.90 10.31 3.38
N MET A 102 -24.90 10.86 2.67
CA MET A 102 -24.64 11.92 1.68
C MET A 102 -23.98 13.14 2.31
N PHE A 103 -24.40 13.52 3.53
CA PHE A 103 -23.75 14.58 4.28
C PHE A 103 -22.30 14.21 4.66
N PHE A 104 -22.08 12.98 5.16
CA PHE A 104 -20.74 12.49 5.48
C PHE A 104 -19.78 12.54 4.27
N LEU A 105 -20.23 12.04 3.11
CA LEU A 105 -19.45 12.08 1.87
C LEU A 105 -19.21 13.52 1.39
N ALA A 106 -20.20 14.41 1.53
CA ALA A 106 -20.02 15.81 1.15
C ALA A 106 -18.92 16.49 1.98
N VAL A 107 -18.86 16.22 3.29
CA VAL A 107 -17.82 16.76 4.17
C VAL A 107 -16.43 16.25 3.76
N LEU A 108 -16.29 14.96 3.49
CA LEU A 108 -15.02 14.37 3.04
C LEU A 108 -14.61 14.87 1.65
N ALA A 109 -15.55 14.92 0.70
CA ALA A 109 -15.31 15.45 -0.64
C ALA A 109 -14.87 16.93 -0.62
N LEU A 110 -15.43 17.73 0.30
CA LEU A 110 -14.98 19.11 0.53
C LEU A 110 -13.56 19.17 1.10
N GLY A 111 -13.23 18.29 2.05
CA GLY A 111 -11.87 18.16 2.59
C GLY A 111 -10.86 17.82 1.49
N PHE A 112 -11.19 16.83 0.66
CA PHE A 112 -10.38 16.45 -0.50
C PHE A 112 -10.23 17.59 -1.51
N ALA A 113 -11.32 18.28 -1.85
CA ALA A 113 -11.27 19.41 -2.76
C ALA A 113 -10.41 20.56 -2.22
N TYR A 114 -10.40 20.78 -0.90
CA TYR A 114 -9.54 21.77 -0.24
C TYR A 114 -8.05 21.37 -0.36
N GLU A 115 -7.71 20.11 -0.05
CA GLU A 115 -6.34 19.61 -0.17
C GLU A 115 -5.81 19.66 -1.60
N TRP A 116 -6.66 19.31 -2.57
CA TRP A 116 -6.36 19.44 -3.99
C TRP A 116 -6.03 20.88 -4.37
N ARG A 117 -6.85 21.84 -3.96
CA ARG A 117 -6.60 23.26 -4.25
C ARG A 117 -5.36 23.82 -3.54
N LYS A 118 -4.91 23.19 -2.46
CA LYS A 118 -3.71 23.60 -1.71
C LYS A 118 -2.42 23.05 -2.32
N GLY A 119 -2.50 22.28 -3.40
CA GLY A 119 -1.34 21.70 -4.08
C GLY A 119 -0.67 20.59 -3.28
N ALA A 120 -1.38 19.94 -2.35
CA ALA A 120 -0.87 18.78 -1.62
C ALA A 120 -0.57 17.59 -2.55
N LEU A 121 -1.19 17.60 -3.74
CA LEU A 121 -1.02 16.63 -4.82
C LEU A 121 -0.23 17.18 -6.02
N ASP A 122 0.28 18.42 -5.97
CA ASP A 122 1.05 18.95 -7.10
C ASP A 122 2.46 18.35 -7.10
N TRP A 123 2.92 18.02 -8.30
CA TRP A 123 4.16 17.31 -8.59
C TRP A 123 5.07 18.24 -9.41
N GLU A 124 6.04 18.87 -8.75
CA GLU A 124 7.25 19.44 -9.36
C GLU A 124 8.48 18.83 -8.69
#